data_AF-A0A9X6AEH4-F1
#
_entry.id   AF-A0A9X6AEH4-F1
#
_cell.length_a   1.000
_cell.length_b   1.000
_cell.length_c   1.000
_cell.angle_alpha   90.00
_cell.angle_beta   90.00
_cell.angle_gamma   90.00
#
_symmetry.space_group_name_H-M   'P 1'
#
loop_
_entity.id
_entity.type
_entity.pdbx_description
1 polymer ?
#
loop_
_entity_poly.entity_id
_entity_poly.type
_entity_poly.pdbx_seq_one_letter_code
_entity_poly.pdbx_strand_id
1 'polypeptide(L)'
;MTAPAPGTLDLDKLFAARLHAARVRPYLATALFALHTVESRRVPTMAVDRHWRCYASPAFVDRTPVEELAGVWVHEVSHLLRDHHGRGDRVARERGLTGPGERLRMNIAADCEINDDAFGDGLLRPEGAVTPRFLKLPEGQLMEDYLGQFRLGALTQSLAWLDCGSGADGLEREWDLGPDGAHGLSPQERDAVRFRVAQGITA
;
A
#
# COMPACT_ATOMS: atom_id res chain seq x y z
N MET A 1 -6.11 25.43 -15.03
CA MET A 1 -5.15 24.66 -14.20
C MET A 1 -3.84 24.65 -14.96
N THR A 2 -2.77 25.16 -14.36
CA THR A 2 -1.42 25.18 -14.95
C THR A 2 -0.81 23.81 -14.76
N ALA A 3 -0.33 23.19 -15.85
CA ALA A 3 0.38 21.92 -15.78
C ALA A 3 1.58 22.04 -14.81
N PRO A 4 1.86 20.99 -14.01
CA PRO A 4 2.99 20.98 -13.10
C PRO A 4 4.32 21.17 -13.85
N ALA A 5 5.32 21.71 -13.15
CA ALA A 5 6.66 21.85 -13.73
C ALA A 5 7.24 20.45 -14.01
N PRO A 6 8.04 20.27 -15.08
CA PRO A 6 8.64 18.98 -15.40
C PRO A 6 9.41 18.40 -14.21
N GLY A 7 9.03 17.20 -13.75
CA GLY A 7 9.67 16.50 -12.64
C GLY A 7 9.16 16.86 -11.23
N THR A 8 8.09 17.65 -11.11
CA THR A 8 7.34 17.81 -9.84
C THR A 8 6.11 16.91 -9.82
N LEU A 9 5.65 16.50 -8.63
CA LEU A 9 4.47 15.64 -8.50
C LEU A 9 3.20 16.31 -9.06
N ASP A 10 2.55 15.69 -10.05
CA ASP A 10 1.23 16.09 -10.54
C ASP A 10 0.13 15.77 -9.51
N LEU A 11 -0.09 16.71 -8.58
CA LEU A 11 -1.10 16.57 -7.52
C LEU A 11 -2.53 16.56 -8.08
N ASP A 12 -2.81 17.29 -9.15
CA ASP A 12 -4.14 17.33 -9.76
C ASP A 12 -4.52 15.95 -10.30
N LYS A 13 -3.61 15.32 -11.03
CA LYS A 13 -3.77 13.94 -11.52
C LYS A 13 -3.88 12.94 -10.37
N LEU A 14 -3.00 13.04 -9.39
CA LEU A 14 -2.97 12.12 -8.25
C LEU A 14 -4.24 12.21 -7.39
N PHE A 15 -4.78 13.41 -7.19
CA PHE A 15 -6.02 13.62 -6.44
C PHE A 15 -7.27 13.31 -7.25
N ALA A 16 -7.24 13.48 -8.59
CA ALA A 16 -8.28 12.96 -9.46
C ALA A 16 -8.38 11.43 -9.33
N ALA A 17 -7.24 10.73 -9.29
CA ALA A 17 -7.20 9.28 -9.06
C ALA A 17 -7.72 8.90 -7.67
N ARG A 18 -7.36 9.66 -6.62
CA ARG A 18 -7.90 9.45 -5.25
C ARG A 18 -9.41 9.61 -5.20
N LEU A 19 -9.95 10.64 -5.86
CA LEU A 19 -11.39 10.84 -5.95
C LEU A 19 -12.06 9.71 -6.72
N HIS A 20 -11.46 9.24 -7.82
CA HIS A 20 -11.96 8.09 -8.56
C HIS A 20 -12.02 6.83 -7.66
N ALA A 21 -10.95 6.53 -6.92
CA ALA A 21 -10.91 5.43 -5.96
C ALA A 21 -12.05 5.54 -4.93
N ALA A 22 -12.27 6.72 -4.35
CA ALA A 22 -13.34 6.95 -3.39
C ALA A 22 -14.75 6.81 -4.00
N ARG A 23 -14.94 7.12 -5.29
CA ARG A 23 -16.24 6.90 -5.97
C ARG A 23 -16.51 5.42 -6.23
N VAL A 24 -15.47 4.66 -6.55
CA VAL A 24 -15.55 3.22 -6.85
C VAL A 24 -15.60 2.37 -5.58
N ARG A 25 -14.99 2.85 -4.48
CA ARG A 25 -15.04 2.23 -3.15
C ARG A 25 -15.44 3.27 -2.09
N PRO A 26 -16.73 3.66 -2.01
CA PRO A 26 -17.19 4.71 -1.10
C PRO A 26 -16.85 4.49 0.37
N TYR A 27 -16.89 3.23 0.84
CA TYR A 27 -16.55 2.87 2.22
C TYR A 27 -15.08 3.16 2.57
N LEU A 28 -14.18 3.28 1.59
CA LEU A 28 -12.77 3.64 1.78
C LEU A 28 -12.52 5.15 1.82
N ALA A 29 -13.52 5.99 1.53
CA ALA A 29 -13.32 7.44 1.40
C ALA A 29 -12.66 8.07 2.62
N THR A 30 -13.09 7.70 3.83
CA THR A 30 -12.49 8.21 5.09
C THR A 30 -10.99 7.92 5.15
N ALA A 31 -10.57 6.71 4.77
CA ALA A 31 -9.16 6.33 4.82
C ALA A 31 -8.35 6.99 3.69
N LEU A 32 -8.87 7.00 2.46
CA LEU A 32 -8.22 7.63 1.32
C LEU A 32 -7.94 9.13 1.55
N PHE A 33 -8.90 9.85 2.16
CA PHE A 33 -8.74 11.28 2.44
C PHE A 33 -8.00 11.58 3.75
N ALA A 34 -7.79 10.58 4.62
CA ALA A 34 -6.95 10.72 5.81
C ALA A 34 -5.45 10.65 5.47
N LEU A 35 -5.06 10.04 4.35
CA LEU A 35 -3.66 9.95 3.93
C LEU A 35 -3.10 11.29 3.49
N HIS A 36 -1.99 11.68 4.12
CA HIS A 36 -1.18 12.80 3.67
C HIS A 36 -0.22 12.38 2.56
N THR A 37 -0.18 13.13 1.45
CA THR A 37 0.72 12.84 0.33
C THR A 37 2.05 13.54 0.50
N VAL A 38 3.12 12.77 0.33
CA VAL A 38 4.51 13.24 0.34
C VAL A 38 5.12 12.95 -1.02
N GLU A 39 5.63 13.98 -1.71
CA GLU A 39 6.46 13.74 -2.91
C GLU A 39 7.75 13.02 -2.51
N SER A 40 8.07 11.91 -3.17
CA SER A 40 9.34 11.22 -2.96
C SER A 40 9.86 10.62 -4.26
N ARG A 41 11.03 11.07 -4.70
CA ARG A 41 11.76 10.48 -5.84
C ARG A 41 12.49 9.18 -5.49
N ARG A 42 12.45 8.78 -4.22
CA ARG A 42 13.14 7.61 -3.68
C ARG A 42 12.28 6.35 -3.70
N VAL A 43 10.95 6.50 -3.74
CA VAL A 43 10.03 5.37 -3.88
C VAL A 43 9.89 5.01 -5.37
N PRO A 44 9.80 3.71 -5.72
CA PRO A 44 9.70 3.29 -7.12
C PRO A 44 8.34 3.62 -7.75
N THR A 45 7.28 3.60 -6.94
CA THR A 45 5.87 3.80 -7.33
C THR A 45 5.16 4.73 -6.35
N MET A 46 4.28 4.19 -5.52
CA MET A 46 3.73 4.78 -4.31
C MET A 46 4.01 3.81 -3.17
N ALA A 47 4.08 4.33 -1.94
CA ALA A 47 4.33 3.53 -0.75
C ALA A 47 3.69 4.21 0.45
N VAL A 48 3.42 3.47 1.52
CA VAL A 48 2.91 4.02 2.78
C VAL A 48 3.86 3.74 3.93
N ASP A 49 3.86 4.63 4.91
CA ASP A 49 4.56 4.40 6.17
C ASP A 49 3.61 4.02 7.32
N ARG A 50 4.20 3.57 8.43
CA ARG A 50 3.47 3.26 9.66
C ARG A 50 2.70 4.46 10.24
N HIS A 51 2.95 5.68 9.75
CA HIS A 51 2.34 6.93 10.22
C HIS A 51 1.20 7.44 9.33
N TRP A 52 0.72 6.61 8.38
CA TRP A 52 -0.38 6.95 7.48
C TRP A 52 -0.06 8.10 6.50
N ARG A 53 1.21 8.21 6.10
CA ARG A 53 1.64 9.04 4.98
C ARG A 53 1.78 8.17 3.74
N CYS A 54 1.39 8.72 2.60
CA CYS A 54 1.54 8.09 1.29
C CYS A 54 2.58 8.85 0.47
N TYR A 55 3.68 8.17 0.16
CA TYR A 55 4.78 8.68 -0.61
C TYR A 55 4.53 8.39 -2.08
N ALA A 56 4.67 9.39 -2.94
CA ALA A 56 4.39 9.26 -4.37
C ALA A 56 5.58 9.70 -5.22
N SER A 57 6.00 8.85 -6.14
CA SER A 57 7.03 9.16 -7.13
C SER A 57 6.45 9.99 -8.28
N PRO A 58 6.96 11.21 -8.55
CA PRO A 58 6.51 12.02 -9.68
C PRO A 58 6.56 11.25 -11.01
N ALA A 59 7.67 10.57 -11.29
CA ALA A 59 7.85 9.81 -12.52
C ALA A 59 6.88 8.62 -12.65
N PHE A 60 6.40 8.06 -11.54
CA PHE A 60 5.36 7.04 -11.56
C PHE A 60 3.99 7.66 -11.82
N VAL A 61 3.64 8.72 -11.10
CA VAL A 61 2.38 9.43 -11.30
C VAL A 61 2.26 9.94 -12.73
N ASP A 62 3.33 10.47 -13.33
CA ASP A 62 3.32 10.98 -14.70
C ASP A 62 3.00 9.89 -15.73
N ARG A 63 3.62 8.71 -15.60
CA ARG A 63 3.46 7.60 -16.57
C ARG A 63 2.19 6.76 -16.38
N THR A 64 1.61 6.75 -15.18
CA THR A 64 0.49 5.86 -14.86
C THR A 64 -0.86 6.52 -15.14
N PRO A 65 -1.81 5.88 -15.83
CA PRO A 65 -3.17 6.41 -16.03
C PRO A 65 -3.92 6.68 -14.72
N VAL A 66 -4.90 7.59 -14.75
CA VAL A 66 -5.67 7.98 -13.55
C VAL A 66 -6.42 6.80 -12.95
N GLU A 67 -6.99 5.95 -13.80
CA GLU A 67 -7.76 4.77 -13.45
C GLU A 67 -6.89 3.69 -12.78
N GLU A 68 -5.64 3.54 -13.24
CA GLU A 68 -4.67 2.65 -12.61
C GLU A 68 -4.15 3.22 -11.28
N LEU A 69 -3.87 4.53 -11.21
CA LEU A 69 -3.50 5.21 -9.96
C LEU A 69 -4.59 5.08 -8.89
N ALA A 70 -5.87 5.02 -9.28
CA ALA A 70 -6.94 4.76 -8.35
C ALA A 70 -6.84 3.36 -7.71
N GLY A 71 -6.45 2.34 -8.50
CA GLY A 71 -6.13 1.01 -7.99
C GLY A 71 -4.96 1.04 -7.01
N VAL A 72 -3.90 1.80 -7.32
CA VAL A 72 -2.75 1.98 -6.43
C VAL A 72 -3.15 2.64 -5.11
N TRP A 73 -4.00 3.68 -5.14
CA TRP A 73 -4.54 4.30 -3.92
C TRP A 73 -5.24 3.29 -3.00
N VAL A 74 -6.09 2.44 -3.58
CA VAL A 74 -6.80 1.39 -2.83
C VAL A 74 -5.81 0.35 -2.29
N HIS A 75 -4.81 -0.04 -3.07
CA HIS A 75 -3.77 -0.96 -2.62
C HIS A 75 -3.00 -0.40 -1.41
N GLU A 76 -2.44 0.80 -1.53
CA GLU A 76 -1.63 1.44 -0.49
C GLU A 76 -2.41 1.65 0.82
N VAL A 77 -3.64 2.17 0.74
CA VAL A 77 -4.45 2.38 1.95
C VAL A 77 -4.85 1.05 2.61
N SER A 78 -4.96 -0.03 1.82
CA SER A 78 -5.33 -1.35 2.34
C SER A 78 -4.25 -1.94 3.24
N HIS A 79 -2.96 -1.66 3.00
CA HIS A 79 -1.89 -2.06 3.93
C HIS A 79 -2.12 -1.50 5.34
N LEU A 80 -2.56 -0.25 5.42
CA LEU A 80 -2.76 0.47 6.69
C LEU A 80 -4.05 0.03 7.38
N LEU A 81 -5.12 -0.16 6.62
CA LEU A 81 -6.40 -0.66 7.13
C LEU A 81 -6.28 -2.07 7.70
N ARG A 82 -5.51 -2.94 7.02
CA ARG A 82 -5.26 -4.33 7.44
C ARG A 82 -4.12 -4.46 8.44
N ASP A 83 -3.52 -3.34 8.89
CA ASP A 83 -2.42 -3.29 9.86
C ASP A 83 -1.22 -4.19 9.49
N HIS A 84 -0.86 -4.24 8.20
CA HIS A 84 0.15 -5.19 7.69
C HIS A 84 1.50 -5.05 8.39
N HIS A 85 1.99 -3.83 8.61
CA HIS A 85 3.22 -3.63 9.39
C HIS A 85 3.14 -4.20 10.82
N GLY A 86 2.05 -3.93 11.55
CA GLY A 86 1.88 -4.37 12.94
C GLY A 86 1.70 -5.88 13.07
N ARG A 87 0.94 -6.48 12.15
CA ARG A 87 0.79 -7.94 12.01
C ARG A 87 2.11 -8.60 11.60
N GLY A 88 2.83 -8.00 10.64
CA GLY A 88 4.14 -8.47 10.18
C GLY A 88 5.17 -8.47 11.30
N ASP A 89 5.26 -7.37 12.07
CA ASP A 89 6.15 -7.27 13.24
C ASP A 89 5.83 -8.32 14.31
N ARG A 90 4.55 -8.63 14.53
CA ARG A 90 4.12 -9.68 15.46
C ARG A 90 4.62 -11.05 15.02
N VAL A 91 4.40 -11.42 13.76
CA VAL A 91 4.88 -12.69 13.19
C VAL A 91 6.40 -12.76 13.19
N ALA A 92 7.08 -11.65 12.86
CA ALA A 92 8.53 -11.58 12.87
C ALA A 92 9.09 -11.92 14.26
N ARG A 93 8.53 -11.32 15.31
CA ARG A 93 8.91 -11.56 16.70
C ARG A 93 8.63 -13.00 17.13
N GLU A 94 7.44 -13.52 16.83
CA GLU A 94 7.03 -14.88 17.24
C GLU A 94 7.86 -15.98 16.57
N ARG A 95 8.30 -15.77 15.33
CA ARG A 95 9.01 -16.78 14.53
C ARG A 95 10.51 -16.50 14.38
N GLY A 96 11.03 -15.45 15.03
CA GLY A 96 12.44 -15.06 14.94
C GLY A 96 12.88 -14.65 13.53
N LEU A 97 11.97 -14.10 12.72
CA LEU A 97 12.26 -13.70 11.34
C LEU A 97 12.96 -12.34 11.35
N THR A 98 14.11 -12.25 10.70
CA THR A 98 14.94 -11.04 10.69
C THR A 98 15.54 -10.79 9.31
N GLY A 99 15.91 -9.54 9.06
CA GLY A 99 16.58 -9.12 7.85
C GLY A 99 15.66 -8.70 6.70
N PRO A 100 16.22 -8.06 5.66
CA PRO A 100 15.45 -7.46 4.57
C PRO A 100 14.70 -8.48 3.71
N GLY A 101 15.23 -9.71 3.58
CA GLY A 101 14.54 -10.77 2.85
C GLY A 101 13.21 -11.18 3.48
N GLU A 102 13.14 -11.25 4.81
CA GLU A 102 11.89 -11.57 5.50
C GLU A 102 10.88 -10.41 5.43
N ARG A 103 11.37 -9.16 5.42
CA ARG A 103 10.53 -7.96 5.24
C ARG A 103 9.94 -7.89 3.84
N LEU A 104 10.74 -8.15 2.81
CA LEU A 104 10.23 -8.31 1.44
C LEU A 104 9.20 -9.46 1.35
N ARG A 105 9.44 -10.58 2.04
CA ARG A 105 8.51 -11.70 2.07
C ARG A 105 7.17 -11.33 2.73
N MET A 106 7.20 -10.51 3.78
CA MET A 106 6.00 -9.94 4.41
C MET A 106 5.27 -9.00 3.45
N ASN A 107 5.98 -8.11 2.75
CA ASN A 107 5.37 -7.23 1.76
C ASN A 107 4.68 -8.04 0.64
N ILE A 108 5.35 -9.04 0.06
CA ILE A 108 4.76 -9.90 -0.98
C ILE A 108 3.51 -10.62 -0.47
N ALA A 109 3.53 -11.13 0.76
CA ALA A 109 2.37 -11.79 1.37
C ALA A 109 1.21 -10.81 1.62
N ALA A 110 1.52 -9.59 2.04
CA ALA A 110 0.56 -8.52 2.25
C ALA A 110 -0.09 -8.06 0.93
N ASP A 111 0.70 -7.97 -0.14
CA ASP A 111 0.20 -7.69 -1.48
C ASP A 111 -0.73 -8.80 -1.97
N CYS A 112 -0.39 -10.07 -1.72
CA CYS A 112 -1.26 -11.19 -2.04
C CYS A 112 -2.62 -11.10 -1.33
N GLU A 113 -2.62 -10.68 -0.06
CA GLU A 113 -3.84 -10.48 0.75
C GLU A 113 -4.74 -9.35 0.24
N ILE A 114 -4.16 -8.34 -0.41
CA ILE A 114 -4.90 -7.19 -0.94
C ILE A 114 -5.34 -7.46 -2.38
N ASN A 115 -4.43 -7.98 -3.20
CA ASN A 115 -4.61 -8.02 -4.64
C ASN A 115 -5.51 -9.17 -5.11
N ASP A 116 -5.96 -10.05 -4.20
CA ASP A 116 -6.96 -11.07 -4.49
C ASP A 116 -8.41 -10.53 -4.44
N ASP A 117 -8.68 -9.43 -3.72
CA ASP A 117 -10.04 -8.87 -3.57
C ASP A 117 -10.18 -7.35 -3.80
N ALA A 118 -9.07 -6.60 -3.93
CA ALA A 118 -9.15 -5.13 -4.03
C ALA A 118 -9.75 -4.62 -5.36
N PHE A 119 -9.49 -5.33 -6.45
CA PHE A 119 -9.77 -4.86 -7.83
C PHE A 119 -11.05 -5.46 -8.43
N GLY A 120 -11.48 -4.93 -9.57
CA GLY A 120 -12.77 -5.27 -10.18
C GLY A 120 -13.85 -4.22 -9.86
N ASP A 121 -15.07 -4.42 -10.37
CA ASP A 121 -16.22 -3.53 -10.12
C ASP A 121 -15.90 -2.04 -10.28
N GLY A 122 -15.31 -1.69 -11.42
CA GLY A 122 -14.92 -0.32 -11.75
C GLY A 122 -13.53 0.11 -11.28
N LEU A 123 -12.79 -0.74 -10.55
CA LEU A 123 -11.40 -0.49 -10.17
C LEU A 123 -10.45 -1.34 -11.01
N LEU A 124 -9.57 -0.68 -11.78
CA LEU A 124 -8.55 -1.39 -12.54
C LEU A 124 -7.49 -1.98 -11.62
N ARG A 125 -7.05 -3.20 -11.95
CA ARG A 125 -5.85 -3.79 -11.35
C ARG A 125 -4.62 -3.19 -12.01
N PRO A 126 -3.72 -2.53 -11.26
CA PRO A 126 -2.48 -1.99 -11.81
C PRO A 126 -1.63 -3.07 -12.48
N GLU A 127 -0.91 -2.70 -13.53
CA GLU A 127 0.08 -3.58 -14.13
C GLU A 127 1.15 -3.99 -13.10
N GLY A 128 1.50 -5.28 -13.07
CA GLY A 128 2.52 -5.81 -12.14
C GLY A 128 2.03 -6.09 -10.72
N ALA A 129 0.73 -5.92 -10.42
CA ALA A 129 0.17 -6.29 -9.12
C ALA A 129 0.42 -7.78 -8.79
N VAL A 130 1.03 -8.04 -7.63
CA VAL A 130 1.36 -9.39 -7.17
C VAL A 130 0.12 -10.06 -6.62
N THR A 131 -0.28 -11.19 -7.20
CA THR A 131 -1.46 -11.96 -6.77
C THR A 131 -1.07 -13.33 -6.24
N PRO A 132 -1.90 -14.00 -5.42
CA PRO A 132 -1.64 -15.37 -4.98
C PRO A 132 -1.41 -16.32 -6.14
N ARG A 133 -2.16 -16.14 -7.24
CA ARG A 133 -2.03 -16.92 -8.47
C ARG A 133 -0.65 -16.80 -9.12
N PHE A 134 0.00 -15.63 -9.04
CA PHE A 134 1.38 -15.46 -9.52
C PHE A 134 2.35 -16.42 -8.80
N LEU A 135 2.13 -16.65 -7.50
CA LEU A 135 2.90 -17.57 -6.67
C LEU A 135 2.39 -19.02 -6.70
N LYS A 136 1.36 -19.31 -7.52
CA LYS A 136 0.65 -20.61 -7.56
C LYS A 136 0.01 -20.98 -6.22
N LEU A 137 -0.45 -19.97 -5.48
CA LEU A 137 -1.16 -20.11 -4.21
C LEU A 137 -2.67 -19.92 -4.41
N PRO A 138 -3.51 -20.53 -3.55
CA PRO A 138 -4.94 -20.24 -3.53
C PRO A 138 -5.22 -18.78 -3.13
N GLU A 139 -6.36 -18.23 -3.54
CA GLU A 139 -6.81 -16.88 -3.15
C GLU A 139 -7.56 -16.90 -1.81
N GLY A 140 -7.78 -15.73 -1.20
CA GLY A 140 -8.65 -15.54 -0.04
C GLY A 140 -8.02 -15.89 1.31
N GLN A 141 -6.70 -15.81 1.42
CA GLN A 141 -5.96 -16.08 2.66
C GLN A 141 -5.37 -14.81 3.28
N LEU A 142 -5.01 -14.89 4.55
CA LEU A 142 -4.34 -13.79 5.26
C LEU A 142 -2.83 -13.75 4.91
N MET A 143 -2.21 -12.58 5.06
CA MET A 143 -0.77 -12.37 4.91
C MET A 143 0.03 -13.42 5.69
N GLU A 144 -0.34 -13.75 6.93
CA GLU A 144 0.38 -14.72 7.76
C GLU A 144 0.33 -16.14 7.20
N ASP A 145 -0.77 -16.50 6.55
CA ASP A 145 -0.96 -17.79 5.89
C ASP A 145 -0.12 -17.85 4.61
N TYR A 146 -0.18 -16.81 3.77
CA TYR A 146 0.66 -16.71 2.58
C TYR A 146 2.14 -16.75 2.93
N LEU A 147 2.56 -16.02 3.96
CA LEU A 147 3.95 -16.00 4.44
C LEU A 147 4.45 -17.39 4.86
N GLY A 148 3.56 -18.32 5.24
CA GLY A 148 3.90 -19.71 5.53
C GLY A 148 4.17 -20.58 4.30
N GLN A 149 3.72 -20.17 3.10
CA GLN A 149 3.60 -21.04 1.93
C GLN A 149 4.67 -20.84 0.85
N PHE A 150 5.44 -19.76 0.92
CA PHE A 150 6.52 -19.52 -0.04
C PHE A 150 7.81 -19.04 0.62
N ARG A 151 8.94 -19.24 -0.07
CA ARG A 151 10.25 -18.66 0.27
C ARG A 151 10.72 -17.79 -0.89
N LEU A 152 11.64 -16.87 -0.62
CA LEU A 152 12.30 -16.14 -1.70
C LEU A 152 13.12 -17.12 -2.55
N GLY A 153 12.99 -17.02 -3.87
CA GLY A 153 13.64 -17.92 -4.82
C GLY A 153 13.31 -17.54 -6.26
N ALA A 154 13.44 -18.49 -7.19
CA ALA A 154 13.28 -18.24 -8.63
C ALA A 154 11.93 -17.59 -8.99
N LEU A 155 10.83 -17.98 -8.33
CA LEU A 155 9.49 -17.43 -8.58
C LEU A 155 9.32 -15.99 -8.07
N THR A 156 10.08 -15.57 -7.06
CA THR A 156 9.99 -14.23 -6.46
C THR A 156 11.14 -13.32 -6.88
N GLN A 157 12.07 -13.81 -7.69
CA GLN A 157 13.26 -13.06 -8.09
C GLN A 157 12.91 -11.75 -8.81
N SER A 158 11.87 -11.78 -9.65
CA SER A 158 11.35 -10.61 -10.34
C SER A 158 10.62 -9.63 -9.41
N LEU A 159 10.39 -9.97 -8.15
CA LEU A 159 9.73 -9.12 -7.14
C LEU A 159 10.74 -8.44 -6.20
N ALA A 160 12.04 -8.59 -6.42
CA ALA A 160 13.08 -8.00 -5.56
C ALA A 160 13.07 -6.47 -5.52
N TRP A 161 12.39 -5.82 -6.48
CA TRP A 161 12.22 -4.36 -6.53
C TRP A 161 11.02 -3.86 -5.70
N LEU A 162 10.13 -4.75 -5.26
CA LEU A 162 8.87 -4.42 -4.62
C LEU A 162 9.11 -3.76 -3.26
N ASP A 163 8.50 -2.58 -3.07
CA ASP A 163 8.58 -1.82 -1.82
C ASP A 163 7.33 -0.94 -1.65
N CYS A 164 6.31 -1.46 -0.94
CA CYS A 164 5.10 -0.72 -0.56
C CYS A 164 5.29 0.07 0.75
N GLY A 165 6.53 0.11 1.26
CA GLY A 165 6.91 0.93 2.41
C GLY A 165 6.75 0.29 3.78
N SER A 166 7.16 1.05 4.80
CA SER A 166 7.16 0.57 6.18
C SER A 166 5.75 0.32 6.74
N GLY A 167 4.70 0.89 6.14
CA GLY A 167 3.30 0.59 6.43
C GLY A 167 2.86 -0.80 5.96
N ALA A 168 3.57 -1.39 4.99
CA ALA A 168 3.34 -2.73 4.48
C ALA A 168 4.14 -3.80 5.24
N ASP A 169 5.43 -3.58 5.50
CA ASP A 169 6.34 -4.61 6.02
C ASP A 169 6.95 -4.34 7.39
N GLY A 170 6.76 -3.14 7.95
CA GLY A 170 7.29 -2.72 9.25
C GLY A 170 8.78 -2.34 9.27
N LEU A 171 9.49 -2.38 8.15
CA LEU A 171 10.89 -1.95 8.06
C LEU A 171 10.97 -0.47 7.64
N GLU A 172 11.55 0.38 8.49
CA GLU A 172 11.70 1.81 8.15
C GLU A 172 12.66 2.00 6.98
N ARG A 173 12.29 2.92 6.09
CA ARG A 173 13.12 3.34 4.96
C ARG A 173 13.70 4.71 5.24
N GLU A 174 14.82 5.03 4.62
CA GLU A 174 15.43 6.37 4.74
C GLU A 174 14.57 7.50 4.17
N TRP A 175 13.52 7.18 3.40
CA TRP A 175 12.54 8.16 2.92
C TRP A 175 11.35 8.33 3.87
N ASP A 176 11.21 7.47 4.89
CA ASP A 176 10.21 7.66 5.94
C ASP A 176 10.54 8.95 6.70
N LEU A 177 9.53 9.76 6.97
CA LEU A 177 9.71 10.99 7.75
C LEU A 177 9.75 10.70 9.27
N GLY A 178 9.52 9.44 9.67
CA GLY A 178 9.57 8.98 11.05
C GLY A 178 8.46 9.55 11.95
N PRO A 179 8.47 9.20 13.25
CA PRO A 179 7.45 9.62 14.21
C PRO A 179 7.38 11.13 14.43
N ASP A 180 8.51 11.82 14.32
CA ASP A 180 8.61 13.28 14.51
C ASP A 180 8.35 14.07 13.22
N GLY A 181 8.14 13.37 12.10
CA GLY A 181 7.80 13.98 10.82
C GLY A 181 6.39 14.55 10.80
N ALA A 182 6.19 15.62 10.04
CA ALA A 182 4.89 16.27 9.92
C ALA A 182 3.80 15.35 9.36
N HIS A 183 2.54 15.69 9.68
CA HIS A 183 1.32 15.13 9.07
C HIS A 183 1.09 13.62 9.23
N GLY A 184 1.79 12.97 10.17
CA GLY A 184 1.47 11.61 10.58
C GLY A 184 0.19 11.58 11.45
N LEU A 185 -0.63 10.55 11.29
CA LEU A 185 -1.78 10.34 12.17
C LEU A 185 -1.33 9.79 13.52
N SER A 186 -1.97 10.24 14.59
CA SER A 186 -1.86 9.63 15.93
C SER A 186 -2.49 8.22 15.97
N PRO A 187 -2.14 7.36 16.94
CA PRO A 187 -2.75 6.04 17.08
C PRO A 187 -4.28 6.08 17.13
N GLN A 188 -4.85 7.05 17.86
CA GLN A 188 -6.30 7.21 18.02
C GLN A 188 -6.98 7.61 16.70
N GLU A 189 -6.34 8.47 15.90
CA GLU A 189 -6.86 8.84 14.57
C GLU A 189 -6.86 7.64 13.62
N ARG A 190 -5.82 6.81 13.64
CA ARG A 190 -5.75 5.59 12.81
C ARG A 190 -6.85 4.60 13.18
N ASP A 191 -7.08 4.38 14.48
CA ASP A 191 -8.14 3.51 14.97
C ASP A 191 -9.52 4.06 14.60
N ALA A 192 -9.73 5.37 14.71
CA ALA A 192 -10.96 6.02 14.29
C ALA A 192 -11.21 5.86 12.77
N VAL A 193 -10.17 5.98 11.94
CA VAL A 193 -10.27 5.75 10.49
C VAL A 193 -10.65 4.31 10.20
N ARG A 194 -9.97 3.32 10.79
CA ARG A 194 -10.31 1.89 10.63
C ARG A 194 -11.74 1.60 11.06
N PHE A 195 -12.16 2.14 12.20
CA PHE A 195 -13.51 1.99 12.71
C PHE A 195 -14.55 2.56 11.73
N ARG A 196 -14.34 3.76 11.18
CA ARG A 196 -15.26 4.36 10.21
C ARG A 196 -15.34 3.57 8.91
N VAL A 197 -14.22 3.05 8.41
CA VAL A 197 -14.21 2.20 7.22
C VAL A 197 -15.00 0.92 7.48
N ALA A 198 -14.79 0.28 8.64
CA ALA A 198 -15.53 -0.94 9.01
C ALA A 198 -17.05 -0.69 9.07
N GLN A 199 -17.49 0.45 9.63
CA GLN A 199 -18.91 0.83 9.62
C GLN A 199 -19.45 1.08 8.20
N GLY A 200 -18.62 1.60 7.30
CA GLY A 200 -19.00 1.89 5.92
C GLY A 200 -19.20 0.66 5.04
N ILE A 201 -18.65 -0.50 5.39
CA ILE A 201 -18.81 -1.75 4.62
C ILE A 201 -20.25 -2.29 4.71
N THR A 202 -20.94 -2.04 5.82
CA THR A 202 -22.30 -2.53 6.07
C THR A 202 -23.40 -1.54 5.69
N ALA A 203 -23.04 -0.37 5.16
CA ALA A 203 -23.93 0.77 4.93
C ALA A 203 -24.53 0.77 3.51
#